data_AF-A0A2V6ZSI4-F1
#
_entry.id   AF-A0A2V6ZSI4-F1
#
_cell.length_a   1.000
_cell.length_b   1.000
_cell.length_c   1.000
_cell.angle_alpha   90.00
_cell.angle_beta   90.00
_cell.angle_gamma   90.00
#
_symmetry.space_group_name_H-M   'P 1'
#
loop_
_entity.id
_entity.type
_entity.pdbx_description
1 polymer ?
#
loop_
_entity_poly.entity_id
_entity_poly.type
_entity_poly.pdbx_seq_one_letter_code
_entity_poly.pdbx_strand_id
1 'polypeptide(L)'
;FPDWSAAAWCLEQGMPIIASVRYGAGELTGAAVAETSGHLLVLTGYEGDHVFVNDPAALRAAEVGRRYRLDELRRIWLARAGVGYVLFAPALPLGGPSSRR
;
A
#
# COMPACT_ATOMS: atom_id res chain seq x y z
N PHE A 1 3.45 -9.11 5.58
CA PHE A 1 4.59 -8.22 5.79
C PHE A 1 5.11 -8.41 7.19
N PRO A 2 6.38 -8.81 7.35
CA PRO A 2 6.95 -9.15 8.66
C PRO A 2 7.15 -7.92 9.55
N ASP A 3 7.55 -6.79 8.97
CA ASP A 3 7.77 -5.54 9.69
C ASP A 3 7.82 -4.35 8.71
N TRP A 4 8.12 -3.16 9.24
CA TRP A 4 8.27 -1.95 8.45
C TRP A 4 9.52 -1.98 7.57
N SER A 5 10.61 -2.62 7.99
CA SER A 5 11.85 -2.68 7.22
C SER A 5 11.64 -3.40 5.88
N ALA A 6 10.88 -4.50 5.88
CA ALA A 6 10.48 -5.19 4.66
C ALA A 6 9.58 -4.33 3.75
N ALA A 7 8.65 -3.56 4.34
CA ALA A 7 7.80 -2.65 3.58
C ALA A 7 8.60 -1.50 2.96
N ALA A 8 9.49 -0.87 3.75
CA ALA A 8 10.38 0.19 3.30
C ALA A 8 11.26 -0.28 2.14
N TRP A 9 11.86 -1.48 2.26
CA TRP A 9 12.65 -2.07 1.18
C TRP A 9 11.86 -2.22 -0.11
N CYS A 10 10.63 -2.74 -0.07
CA CYS A 10 9.78 -2.83 -1.27
C CYS A 10 9.53 -1.46 -1.90
N LEU A 11 9.18 -0.47 -1.10
CA LEU A 11 8.88 0.89 -1.57
C LEU A 11 10.13 1.56 -2.17
N GLU A 12 11.30 1.36 -1.58
CA GLU A 12 12.59 1.85 -2.11
C GLU A 12 12.98 1.22 -3.44
N GLN A 13 12.58 -0.03 -3.68
CA GLN A 13 12.74 -0.69 -4.99
C GLN A 13 11.66 -0.29 -6.01
N GLY A 14 10.79 0.66 -5.67
CA GLY A 14 9.69 1.08 -6.53
C GLY A 14 8.60 0.03 -6.70
N MET A 15 8.45 -0.88 -5.72
CA MET A 15 7.40 -1.91 -5.70
C MET A 15 6.25 -1.47 -4.76
N PRO A 16 5.10 -1.03 -5.31
CA PRO A 16 3.96 -0.65 -4.49
C PRO A 16 3.42 -1.84 -3.70
N ILE A 17 2.89 -1.55 -2.52
CA ILE A 17 2.34 -2.57 -1.62
C ILE A 17 0.84 -2.36 -1.49
N ILE A 18 0.06 -3.39 -1.82
CA ILE A 18 -1.38 -3.41 -1.52
C ILE A 18 -1.53 -3.90 -0.08
N ALA A 19 -1.74 -3.00 0.87
CA ALA A 19 -1.89 -3.30 2.28
C ALA A 19 -3.36 -3.56 2.64
N SER A 20 -3.63 -4.68 3.32
CA SER A 20 -4.93 -4.97 3.90
C SER A 20 -4.99 -4.43 5.33
N VAL A 21 -5.85 -3.45 5.55
CA VAL A 21 -5.96 -2.71 6.80
C VAL A 21 -7.37 -2.82 7.39
N ARG A 22 -7.45 -2.61 8.69
CA ARG A 22 -8.72 -2.39 9.41
C ARG A 22 -8.47 -1.37 10.50
N TYR A 23 -9.44 -0.52 10.79
CA TYR A 23 -9.31 0.51 11.82
C TYR A 23 -10.67 1.03 12.28
N GLY A 24 -10.74 1.44 13.55
CA GLY A 24 -11.87 2.16 14.12
C GLY A 24 -11.73 3.67 13.98
N ALA A 25 -12.79 4.39 14.38
CA ALA A 25 -12.83 5.84 14.36
C ALA A 25 -11.64 6.46 15.12
N GLY A 26 -10.92 7.37 14.44
CA GLY A 26 -9.80 8.13 15.01
C GLY A 26 -8.47 7.39 15.09
N GLU A 27 -8.37 6.12 14.66
CA GLU A 27 -7.09 5.39 14.62
C GLU A 27 -6.20 5.79 13.44
N LEU A 28 -6.78 6.37 12.40
CA LEU A 28 -6.08 6.86 11.20
C LEU A 28 -6.51 8.30 10.91
N THR A 29 -5.62 9.25 11.17
CA THR A 29 -5.92 10.68 11.02
C THR A 29 -6.05 11.03 9.54
N GLY A 30 -7.15 11.71 9.17
CA GLY A 30 -7.40 12.14 7.79
C GLY A 30 -7.83 11.02 6.84
N ALA A 31 -8.19 9.86 7.38
CA ALA A 31 -8.69 8.71 6.63
C ALA A 31 -9.83 9.07 5.66
N ALA A 32 -9.87 8.43 4.50
CA ALA A 32 -10.92 8.64 3.51
C ALA A 32 -12.31 8.21 4.01
N VAL A 33 -12.35 7.22 4.90
CA VAL A 33 -13.54 6.79 5.64
C VAL A 33 -13.23 6.77 7.12
N ALA A 34 -14.24 7.03 7.96
CA ALA A 34 -14.02 7.19 9.41
C ALA A 34 -13.55 5.90 10.08
N GLU A 35 -14.05 4.75 9.64
CA GLU A 35 -13.71 3.43 10.15
C GLU A 35 -13.98 2.34 9.11
N THR A 36 -13.35 1.18 9.27
CA THR A 36 -13.55 0.01 8.41
C THR A 36 -13.16 -1.30 9.11
N SER A 37 -13.95 -2.34 8.91
CA SER A 37 -13.63 -3.71 9.31
C SER A 37 -12.63 -4.39 8.38
N GLY A 38 -12.39 -3.83 7.19
CA GLY A 38 -11.43 -4.31 6.20
C GLY A 38 -11.41 -3.41 4.97
N HIS A 39 -10.21 -2.98 4.55
CA HIS A 39 -9.99 -2.10 3.41
C HIS A 39 -8.63 -2.34 2.77
N LEU A 40 -8.47 -1.98 1.49
CA LEU A 40 -7.20 -2.06 0.78
C LEU A 40 -6.66 -0.66 0.48
N LEU A 41 -5.40 -0.43 0.86
CA LEU A 41 -4.63 0.76 0.51
C LEU A 41 -3.47 0.36 -0.40
N VAL A 42 -3.08 1.21 -1.35
CA VAL A 42 -1.84 1.01 -2.12
C VAL A 42 -0.78 1.97 -1.60
N LEU A 43 0.22 1.47 -0.91
CA LEU A 43 1.38 2.25 -0.47
C LEU A 43 2.33 2.42 -1.66
N THR A 44 2.74 3.66 -1.91
CA THR A 44 3.54 4.05 -3.08
C THR A 44 4.89 4.66 -2.72
N GLY A 45 5.11 5.02 -1.46
CA GLY A 45 6.36 5.57 -0.97
C GLY A 45 6.23 6.05 0.47
N TYR A 46 7.30 6.63 1.02
CA TYR A 46 7.29 7.23 2.34
C TYR A 46 8.34 8.34 2.44
N GLU A 47 8.12 9.30 3.33
CA GLU A 47 9.03 10.42 3.58
C GLU A 47 8.83 10.94 5.00
N GLY A 48 9.93 11.03 5.77
CA GLY A 48 9.87 11.41 7.18
C GLY A 48 8.97 10.47 7.98
N ASP A 49 7.95 11.03 8.62
CA ASP A 49 6.95 10.34 9.42
C ASP A 49 5.66 10.03 8.65
N HIS A 50 5.66 10.12 7.32
CA HIS A 50 4.48 9.90 6.48
C HIS A 50 4.69 8.81 5.43
N VAL A 51 3.61 8.11 5.09
CA VAL A 51 3.53 7.12 4.01
C VAL A 51 2.56 7.64 2.95
N PHE A 52 2.96 7.55 1.69
CA PHE A 52 2.14 7.92 0.54
C PHE A 52 1.28 6.73 0.16
N VAL A 53 -0.01 7.00 -0.01
CA VAL A 53 -0.98 5.96 -0.36
C VAL A 53 -1.93 6.42 -1.45
N ASN A 54 -2.45 5.46 -2.20
CA ASN A 54 -3.68 5.60 -2.93
C ASN A 54 -4.79 4.89 -2.13
N ASP A 55 -5.75 5.68 -1.64
CA ASP A 55 -6.92 5.21 -0.90
C ASP A 55 -8.17 5.31 -1.78
N PRO A 56 -8.70 4.18 -2.30
CA PRO A 56 -9.83 4.20 -3.23
C PRO A 56 -11.17 4.52 -2.54
N ALA A 57 -11.22 4.62 -1.21
CA ALA A 57 -12.42 5.03 -0.50
C ALA A 57 -12.65 6.55 -0.51
N ALA A 58 -11.73 7.33 -1.09
CA ALA A 58 -11.89 8.76 -1.27
C ALA A 58 -13.07 9.09 -2.19
N LEU A 59 -13.80 10.17 -1.87
CA LEU A 59 -14.99 10.58 -2.62
C LEU A 59 -14.66 11.08 -4.04
N ARG A 60 -13.49 11.70 -4.22
CA ARG A 60 -13.05 12.25 -5.50
C ARG A 60 -11.72 11.66 -5.93
N ALA A 61 -11.52 11.50 -7.24
CA ALA A 61 -10.26 11.00 -7.81
C ALA A 61 -9.03 11.82 -7.36
N ALA A 62 -9.17 13.14 -7.23
CA ALA A 62 -8.12 14.03 -6.75
C ALA A 62 -7.72 13.80 -5.28
N GLU A 63 -8.57 13.11 -4.50
CA GLU A 63 -8.39 12.83 -3.08
C GLU A 63 -7.94 11.38 -2.81
N VAL A 64 -7.73 10.58 -3.87
CA VAL A 64 -7.26 9.18 -3.76
C VAL A 64 -5.80 9.15 -3.30
N GLY A 65 -4.96 10.02 -3.87
CA GLY A 65 -3.59 10.20 -3.40
C GLY A 65 -3.59 10.93 -2.05
N ARG A 66 -3.09 10.28 -1.00
CA ARG A 66 -3.10 10.79 0.38
C ARG A 66 -1.79 10.49 1.09
N ARG A 67 -1.56 11.17 2.21
CA ARG A 67 -0.45 10.91 3.13
C ARG A 67 -1.04 10.50 4.48
N TYR A 68 -0.59 9.38 5.01
CA TYR A 68 -0.93 8.94 6.37
C TYR A 68 0.31 8.93 7.25
N ARG A 69 0.13 9.18 8.55
CA ARG A 69 1.21 9.07 9.51
C ARG A 69 1.71 7.64 9.58
N LEU A 70 3.03 7.48 9.57
CA LEU A 70 3.71 6.19 9.57
C LEU A 70 3.38 5.38 10.82
N ASP A 71 3.35 6.01 12.00
CA ASP A 71 3.04 5.32 13.25
C ASP A 71 1.60 4.79 13.27
N GLU A 72 0.64 5.58 12.79
CA GLU A 72 -0.77 5.18 12.63
C GLU A 72 -0.91 4.04 11.62
N LEU A 73 -0.32 4.18 10.43
CA LEU A 73 -0.38 3.15 9.40
C LEU A 73 0.19 1.82 9.90
N ARG A 74 1.33 1.85 10.58
CA ARG A 74 1.95 0.65 11.18
C ARG A 74 1.05 -0.01 12.21
N ARG A 75 0.34 0.77 13.05
CA ARG A 75 -0.63 0.24 14.02
C ARG A 75 -1.82 -0.41 13.33
N ILE A 76 -2.40 0.24 12.32
CA ILE A 76 -3.63 -0.26 11.67
C ILE A 76 -3.38 -1.42 10.69
N TRP A 77 -2.12 -1.64 10.32
CA TRP A 77 -1.71 -2.67 9.37
C TRP A 77 -0.83 -3.75 10.01
N LEU A 78 0.42 -3.41 10.33
CA LEU A 78 1.46 -4.36 10.73
C LEU A 78 1.23 -4.93 12.13
N ALA A 79 0.75 -4.11 13.08
CA ALA A 79 0.39 -4.58 14.42
C ALA A 79 -0.92 -5.41 14.45
N ARG A 80 -1.58 -5.56 13.29
CA ARG A 80 -2.78 -6.38 13.11
C ARG A 80 -2.42 -7.64 12.33
N ALA A 81 -2.95 -7.80 11.12
CA ALA A 81 -2.67 -8.98 10.31
C ALA A 81 -1.37 -8.85 9.50
N GLY A 82 -0.92 -7.62 9.22
CA GLY A 82 0.24 -7.35 8.38
C GLY A 82 0.11 -7.89 6.95
N VAL A 83 -1.10 -8.25 6.50
CA VAL A 83 -1.31 -8.83 5.16
C VAL A 83 -1.09 -7.75 4.12
N GLY A 84 -0.28 -8.06 3.11
CA GLY A 84 -0.12 -7.20 1.95
C GLY A 84 0.39 -7.98 0.76
N TYR A 85 0.18 -7.42 -0.42
CA TYR A 85 0.51 -8.03 -1.70
C TYR A 85 1.48 -7.12 -2.45
N VAL A 86 2.47 -7.75 -3.08
CA VAL A 86 3.33 -7.11 -4.08
C VAL A 86 3.11 -7.87 -5.37
N LEU A 87 2.79 -7.15 -6.44
CA LEU A 87 2.52 -7.74 -7.74
C LEU A 87 3.76 -7.62 -8.61
N PHE A 88 4.20 -8.75 -9.17
CA PHE A 88 5.32 -8.82 -10.09
C PHE A 88 4.79 -9.11 -11.49
N ALA A 89 5.40 -8.49 -12.49
CA ALA A 89 5.19 -8.93 -13.86
C ALA A 89 5.66 -10.39 -13.98
N PRO A 90 4.93 -11.24 -14.71
CA PRO A 90 5.43 -12.58 -15.01
C PRO A 90 6.78 -12.44 -15.71
N ALA A 91 7.72 -13.33 -15.38
CA ALA A 91 8.96 -13.41 -16.13
C ALA A 91 8.59 -13.67 -17.60
N LEU A 92 8.98 -12.75 -18.51
CA LEU A 92 8.87 -13.03 -19.93
C LEU A 92 9.66 -14.31 -20.19
N PRO A 93 9.08 -15.31 -20.89
CA PRO A 93 9.86 -16.46 -21.32
C PRO A 93 11.09 -15.96 -22.06
N LEU A 94 12.28 -16.44 -21.66
CA LEU A 94 13.51 -16.14 -22.38
C LEU A 94 13.36 -16.64 -23.83
N GLY A 95 13.06 -15.74 -24.76
CA GLY A 95 13.04 -15.97 -26.20
C GLY A 95 12.05 -17.03 -26.69
N GLY A 96 10.81 -16.64 -26.97
CA GLY A 96 10.04 -17.33 -28.02
C GLY A 96 10.61 -16.95 -29.40
N PRO A 97 10.75 -17.87 -30.36
CA PRO A 97 11.32 -17.55 -31.67
C PRO A 97 10.49 -16.46 -32.34
N SER A 98 11.15 -15.39 -32.82
CA SER A 98 10.47 -14.36 -33.60
C SER A 98 9.97 -14.99 -34.90
N SER A 99 8.67 -15.21 -35.04
CA SER A 99 8.08 -15.41 -36.36
C SER A 99 7.96 -14.04 -37.03
N ARG A 100 9.01 -13.67 -37.77
CA ARG A 100 8.86 -12.64 -38.80
C ARG A 100 7.93 -13.22 -39.88
N ARG A 101 6.85 -12.50 -40.19
CA ARG A 101 6.18 -12.55 -41.49
C ARG A 101 6.35 -11.18 -42.14
#